data_AF-A0A7K7SD88-F1
#
_entry.id   AF-A0A7K7SD88-F1
#
_cell.length_a   1.000
_cell.length_b   1.000
_cell.length_c   1.000
_cell.angle_alpha   90.00
_cell.angle_beta   90.00
_cell.angle_gamma   90.00
#
_symmetry.space_group_name_H-M   'P 1'
#
loop_
_entity.id
_entity.type
_entity.pdbx_description
1 polymer ?
#
loop_
_entity_poly.entity_id
_entity_poly.type
_entity_poly.pdbx_seq_one_letter_code
_entity_poly.pdbx_strand_id
1 'polypeptide(L)'
;VIVEKAPKARIGDLDKKKYLVPSDLTVGQFYFLIRKRIHLRAEDALFFFVNNVIPPTSATMGQLYQEHHEEDFFLYIAYSDESVYGA
;
A
#
# COMPACT_ATOMS: atom_id res chain seq x y z
N VAL A 1 -7.50 3.70 -5.85
CA VAL A 1 -6.69 2.81 -4.98
C VAL A 1 -7.35 2.71 -3.61
N ILE A 2 -7.60 1.50 -3.14
CA ILE A 2 -8.08 1.21 -1.79
C ILE A 2 -6.90 0.70 -0.96
N VAL A 3 -6.66 1.30 0.19
CA VAL A 3 -5.57 0.95 1.09
C VAL A 3 -6.15 0.55 2.44
N GLU A 4 -5.86 -0.68 2.89
CA GLU A 4 -6.38 -1.22 4.14
C GLU A 4 -5.29 -1.89 4.97
N LYS A 5 -5.46 -1.87 6.29
CA LYS A 5 -4.54 -2.55 7.20
C LYS A 5 -4.70 -4.06 7.08
N ALA A 6 -3.61 -4.81 7.01
CA ALA A 6 -3.68 -6.25 7.04
C ALA A 6 -4.25 -6.73 8.40
N PRO A 7 -5.03 -7.83 8.46
CA PRO A 7 -5.82 -8.19 9.64
C PRO A 7 -5.04 -8.35 10.96
N LYS A 8 -3.76 -8.73 10.89
CA LYS A 8 -2.90 -8.97 12.06
C LYS A 8 -1.83 -7.90 12.28
N ALA A 9 -1.79 -6.88 11.44
CA ALA A 9 -0.74 -5.87 11.50
C ALA A 9 -0.88 -5.00 12.77
N ARG A 10 0.24 -4.78 13.47
CA ARG A 10 0.34 -4.01 14.71
C ARG A 10 0.79 -2.58 14.42
N ILE A 11 0.14 -1.98 13.43
CA ILE A 11 0.45 -0.65 12.90
C ILE A 11 -0.78 0.27 12.98
N GLY A 12 -0.53 1.58 13.01
CA GLY A 12 -1.57 2.60 13.06
C GLY A 12 -2.56 2.51 11.88
N ASP A 13 -3.81 2.87 12.14
CA ASP A 13 -4.87 2.93 11.13
C ASP A 13 -4.76 4.20 10.28
N LEU A 14 -5.15 4.08 9.00
CA LEU A 14 -5.32 5.22 8.11
C LEU A 14 -6.64 5.94 8.38
N ASP A 15 -6.60 7.27 8.30
CA ASP A 15 -7.79 8.15 8.39
C ASP A 15 -8.74 7.96 7.19
N LYS A 16 -8.18 7.60 6.03
CA LYS A 16 -8.90 7.37 4.78
C LYS A 16 -8.42 6.10 4.12
N LYS A 17 -9.33 5.33 3.53
CA LYS A 17 -9.00 4.10 2.80
C LYS A 17 -8.95 4.29 1.28
N LYS A 18 -9.65 5.30 0.75
CA LYS A 18 -9.78 5.52 -0.70
C LYS A 18 -8.93 6.70 -1.15
N TYR A 19 -8.08 6.44 -2.13
CA TYR A 19 -7.12 7.40 -2.68
C TYR A 19 -7.24 7.51 -4.20
N LEU A 20 -7.19 8.76 -4.68
CA LEU A 20 -6.81 9.10 -6.05
C LEU A 20 -5.31 9.35 -6.08
N VAL A 21 -4.61 8.64 -6.95
CA VAL A 21 -3.16 8.63 -7.02
C VAL A 21 -2.74 8.87 -8.47
N PRO A 22 -1.79 9.77 -8.77
CA PRO A 22 -1.25 9.93 -10.11
C PRO A 22 -0.64 8.63 -10.64
N SER A 23 -0.85 8.33 -11.92
CA SER A 23 -0.39 7.07 -12.53
C SER A 23 1.13 6.96 -12.67
N ASP A 24 1.82 8.09 -12.70
CA ASP A 24 3.28 8.23 -12.80
C ASP A 24 3.98 8.18 -11.43
N LEU A 25 3.23 8.30 -10.33
CA LEU A 25 3.76 8.20 -8.98
C LEU A 25 4.30 6.79 -8.73
N THR A 26 5.51 6.68 -8.17
CA THR A 26 6.11 5.36 -7.89
C THR A 26 5.55 4.75 -6.61
N VAL A 27 5.58 3.43 -6.51
CA VAL A 27 5.21 2.70 -5.29
C VAL A 27 6.05 3.20 -4.10
N GLY A 28 7.35 3.45 -4.29
CA GLY A 28 8.22 4.00 -3.26
C GLY A 28 7.81 5.39 -2.77
N GLN A 29 7.36 6.27 -3.68
CA GLN A 29 6.76 7.56 -3.29
C GLN A 29 5.44 7.35 -2.55
N PHE A 30 4.63 6.36 -2.95
CA PHE A 30 3.39 6.05 -2.27
C PHE A 30 3.62 5.53 -0.84
N TYR A 31 4.64 4.69 -0.63
CA TYR A 31 5.10 4.28 0.70
C TYR A 31 5.38 5.48 1.60
N PHE A 32 6.11 6.47 1.11
CA PHE A 32 6.42 7.68 1.87
C PHE A 32 5.15 8.44 2.29
N LEU A 33 4.18 8.58 1.38
CA LEU A 33 2.92 9.26 1.65
C LEU A 33 2.07 8.53 2.70
N ILE A 34 1.95 7.20 2.59
CA ILE A 34 1.20 6.40 3.56
C ILE A 34 1.88 6.43 4.92
N ARG A 35 3.21 6.24 4.98
CA ARG A 35 4.00 6.31 6.21
C ARG A 35 3.77 7.61 6.99
N LYS A 36 3.74 8.74 6.27
CA LYS A 36 3.45 10.06 6.86
C LYS A 36 2.03 10.13 7.42
N ARG A 37 1.04 9.53 6.77
CA ARG A 37 -0.37 9.54 7.24
C ARG A 37 -0.59 8.71 8.49
N ILE A 38 0.05 7.55 8.61
CA ILE A 38 0.00 6.72 9.83
C ILE A 38 0.95 7.21 10.93
N HIS A 39 1.65 8.33 10.73
CA HIS A 39 2.63 8.90 11.67
C HIS A 39 3.69 7.89 12.13
N LEU A 40 4.08 6.99 11.21
CA LEU A 40 5.01 5.91 11.52
C LEU A 40 6.45 6.44 11.57
N ARG A 41 7.21 5.98 12.57
CA ARG A 41 8.59 6.42 12.78
C ARG A 41 9.51 5.88 11.68
N ALA A 42 10.70 6.48 11.57
CA ALA A 42 11.63 6.12 10.51
C ALA A 42 12.10 4.67 10.61
N GLU A 43 12.22 4.18 11.85
CA GLU A 43 12.67 2.84 12.23
C GLU A 43 11.61 1.73 12.09
N ASP A 44 10.32 2.06 12.12
CA ASP A 44 9.26 1.05 12.14
C ASP A 44 8.96 0.55 10.71
N ALA A 45 8.90 -0.77 10.50
CA ALA A 45 8.71 -1.32 9.17
C ALA A 45 7.31 -1.06 8.60
N LEU A 46 7.21 -0.96 7.27
CA LEU A 46 5.96 -0.85 6.52
C LEU A 46 6.12 -1.63 5.21
N PHE A 47 5.22 -2.56 4.97
CA PHE A 47 5.16 -3.38 3.75
C PHE A 47 3.77 -3.25 3.14
N PHE A 48 3.73 -3.11 1.82
CA PHE A 48 2.53 -3.19 1.00
C PHE A 48 2.41 -4.57 0.38
N PHE A 49 1.18 -4.98 0.18
CA PHE A 49 0.81 -6.20 -0.49
C PHE A 49 -0.28 -5.90 -1.51
N VAL A 50 -0.06 -6.34 -2.74
CA VAL A 50 -1.05 -6.35 -3.82
C VAL A 50 -1.14 -7.81 -4.26
N ASN A 51 -2.34 -8.39 -4.18
CA ASN A 51 -2.55 -9.81 -4.45
C ASN A 51 -1.57 -10.73 -3.69
N ASN A 52 -1.35 -10.43 -2.41
CA ASN A 52 -0.42 -11.12 -1.49
C ASN A 52 1.08 -11.02 -1.85
N VAL A 53 1.47 -10.18 -2.80
CA VAL A 53 2.87 -9.97 -3.21
C VAL A 53 3.31 -8.54 -2.89
N ILE A 54 4.58 -8.38 -2.48
CA ILE A 54 5.17 -7.06 -2.26
C ILE A 54 5.47 -6.41 -3.62
N PRO A 55 4.87 -5.26 -3.95
CA PRO A 55 5.10 -4.60 -5.22
C PRO A 55 6.51 -4.00 -5.31
N PRO A 56 7.15 -3.99 -6.50
CA PRO A 56 8.44 -3.34 -6.70
C PRO A 56 8.35 -1.83 -6.41
N THR A 57 9.29 -1.29 -5.62
CA THR A 57 9.27 0.14 -5.24
C THR A 57 9.52 1.09 -6.41
N SER A 58 10.18 0.62 -7.47
CA SER A 58 10.44 1.36 -8.70
C SER A 58 9.27 1.39 -9.67
N ALA A 59 8.29 0.48 -9.53
CA ALA A 59 7.11 0.45 -10.39
C ALA A 59 6.23 1.68 -10.15
N THR A 60 5.47 2.09 -11.16
CA THR A 60 4.48 3.15 -11.01
C THR A 60 3.14 2.62 -10.54
N MET A 61 2.35 3.46 -9.87
CA MET A 61 1.00 3.12 -9.44
C MET A 61 0.07 2.83 -10.62
N GLY A 62 0.33 3.44 -11.78
CA GLY A 62 -0.39 3.16 -13.02
C GLY A 62 -0.09 1.76 -13.58
N GLN A 63 1.17 1.32 -13.57
CA GLN A 63 1.54 -0.05 -13.95
C GLN A 63 0.89 -1.06 -13.01
N LEU A 64 1.01 -0.82 -11.70
CA LEU A 64 0.41 -1.69 -10.68
C LEU A 64 -1.11 -1.79 -10.82
N TYR A 65 -1.77 -0.68 -11.15
CA TYR A 65 -3.20 -0.66 -11.42
C TYR A 65 -3.57 -1.47 -12.67
N GLN A 66 -2.84 -1.33 -13.78
CA GLN A 66 -3.14 -2.07 -15.01
C GLN A 66 -3.02 -3.58 -14.81
N GLU A 67 -2.04 -4.03 -14.04
CA GLU A 67 -1.75 -5.45 -13.80
C GLU A 67 -2.65 -6.09 -12.72
N HIS A 68 -3.12 -5.31 -11.74
CA HIS A 68 -3.73 -5.85 -10.52
C HIS A 68 -5.02 -5.15 -10.05
N HIS A 69 -5.67 -4.34 -10.88
CA HIS A 69 -7.02 -3.87 -10.53
C HIS A 69 -8.03 -5.02 -10.56
N GLU A 70 -9.05 -4.89 -9.72
CA GLU A 70 -10.20 -5.80 -9.66
C GLU A 70 -11.32 -5.34 -10.60
N GLU A 71 -12.33 -6.18 -10.78
CA GLU A 71 -13.49 -5.94 -11.68
C GLU A 71 -14.30 -4.68 -11.31
N ASP A 72 -14.17 -4.20 -10.08
CA ASP A 72 -14.82 -2.98 -9.59
C ASP A 72 -14.04 -1.69 -9.90
N PHE A 73 -12.96 -1.80 -10.68
CA PHE A 73 -12.05 -0.72 -11.09
C PHE A 73 -11.25 -0.12 -9.93
N PHE A 74 -11.03 -0.88 -8.86
CA PHE A 74 -10.10 -0.50 -7.79
C PHE A 74 -8.85 -1.39 -7.78
N LEU A 75 -7.71 -0.75 -7.47
CA LEU A 75 -6.51 -1.44 -7.02
C LEU A 75 -6.53 -1.53 -5.49
N TYR A 76 -6.42 -2.74 -4.96
CA TYR A 76 -6.39 -3.01 -3.52
C TYR A 76 -4.96 -3.21 -3.03
N ILE A 77 -4.62 -2.48 -1.97
CA ILE A 77 -3.31 -2.54 -1.33
C ILE A 77 -3.53 -2.79 0.16
N ALA A 78 -3.00 -3.90 0.68
CA ALA A 78 -2.93 -4.12 2.11
C ALA A 78 -1.58 -3.63 2.65
N TYR A 79 -1.55 -3.07 3.87
CA TYR A 79 -0.30 -2.70 4.53
C TYR A 79 -0.09 -3.40 5.88
N SER A 80 1.17 -3.72 6.19
CA SER A 80 1.57 -4.41 7.43
C SER A 80 2.93 -3.93 7.94
N ASP A 81 3.21 -4.12 9.22
CA ASP A 81 4.53 -4.02 9.84
C ASP A 81 5.40 -5.27 9.62
N GLU A 82 4.80 -6.36 9.12
CA GLU A 82 5.49 -7.62 8.81
C GLU A 82 5.60 -7.86 7.30
N SER A 83 6.71 -8.47 6.86
CA SER A 83 7.00 -8.71 5.44
C SER A 83 6.26 -9.92 4.84
N VAL A 84 5.52 -10.66 5.66
CA VAL A 84 4.69 -11.80 5.24
C VAL A 84 3.23 -11.44 5.44
N TYR A 85 2.43 -11.55 4.38
CA TYR A 85 1.01 -11.22 4.45
C TYR A 85 0.26 -12.18 5.40
N GLY A 86 -0.40 -11.62 6.41
CA GLY A 86 -1.23 -12.40 7.34
C GLY A 86 -0.47 -13.23 8.38
N ALA A 87 0.83 -12.98 8.56
CA ALA A 87 1.59 -13.48 9.71
C ALA A 87 0.95 -13.00 11.03
#